data_AF-A0A7W9ZJJ5-F1
#
_entry.id   AF-A0A7W9ZJJ5-F1
#
_cell.length_a   1.000
_cell.length_b   1.000
_cell.length_c   1.000
_cell.angle_alpha   90.00
_cell.angle_beta   90.00
_cell.angle_gamma   90.00
#
_symmetry.space_group_name_H-M   'P 1'
#
loop_
_entity.id
_entity.type
_entity.pdbx_description
1 polymer ?
#
loop_
_entity_poly.entity_id
_entity_poly.type
_entity_poly.pdbx_seq_one_letter_code
_entity_poly.pdbx_strand_id
1 'polypeptide(L)'
;MFVKSYVVGRNDCRSTIAARYGVAYSAPLLDRRIVDFILSLPLERFVADGFVRQPYRAAMTGILPEMIRTRTDKSAPTPDAMLNLA
;
A
#
# COMPACT_ATOMS: atom_id res chain seq x y z
N MET A 1 12.43 -13.13 21.89
CA MET A 1 11.16 -13.19 21.14
C MET A 1 11.24 -12.16 20.02
N PHE A 2 11.60 -12.59 18.80
CA PHE A 2 11.68 -11.67 17.66
C PHE A 2 10.26 -11.33 17.20
N VAL A 3 9.82 -10.10 17.45
CA VAL A 3 8.60 -9.58 16.84
C VAL A 3 8.87 -9.47 15.34
N LYS A 4 8.24 -10.30 14.52
CA LYS A 4 8.32 -10.16 13.05
C LYS A 4 7.93 -8.72 12.71
N SER A 5 8.81 -8.02 11.99
CA SER A 5 8.55 -6.63 11.58
C SER A 5 7.24 -6.56 10.79
N TYR A 6 6.52 -5.44 10.90
CA TYR A 6 5.20 -5.28 10.27
C TYR A 6 5.22 -5.57 8.76
N VAL A 7 6.34 -5.24 8.10
CA VAL A 7 6.56 -5.49 6.66
C VAL A 7 6.72 -6.97 6.36
N VAL A 8 7.53 -7.71 7.13
CA VAL A 8 7.75 -9.15 6.91
C VAL A 8 6.50 -9.94 7.32
N GLY A 9 5.95 -9.68 8.51
CA GLY A 9 4.82 -10.42 9.05
C GLY A 9 3.56 -10.38 8.17
N ARG A 10 3.23 -9.21 7.61
CA ARG A 10 2.00 -9.06 6.80
C ARG A 10 2.14 -9.59 5.37
N ASN A 11 3.33 -9.51 4.78
CA ASN A 11 3.56 -10.11 3.46
C ASN A 11 3.66 -11.63 3.54
N ASP A 12 4.30 -12.16 4.59
CA ASP A 12 4.40 -13.61 4.82
C ASP A 12 3.03 -14.27 4.94
N CYS A 13 2.11 -13.67 5.71
CA CYS A 13 0.77 -14.25 5.88
C CYS A 13 -0.01 -14.22 4.56
N ARG A 14 0.06 -13.12 3.79
CA ARG A 14 -0.59 -13.00 2.48
C ARG A 14 0.00 -13.98 1.46
N SER A 15 1.32 -14.13 1.45
CA SER A 15 2.03 -15.10 0.60
C SER A 15 1.67 -16.54 0.95
N THR A 16 1.66 -16.87 2.23
CA THR A 16 1.27 -18.22 2.71
C THR A 16 -0.18 -18.54 2.35
N ILE A 17 -1.10 -17.59 2.51
CA ILE A 17 -2.51 -17.77 2.12
C ILE A 17 -2.61 -17.96 0.61
N ALA A 18 -2.01 -17.09 -0.20
CA ALA A 18 -2.07 -17.17 -1.65
C ALA A 18 -1.51 -18.50 -2.19
N ALA A 19 -0.38 -18.97 -1.64
CA ALA A 19 0.24 -20.23 -2.01
C ALA A 19 -0.68 -21.44 -1.79
N ARG A 20 -1.53 -21.44 -0.75
CA ARG A 20 -2.53 -22.50 -0.52
C ARG A 20 -3.57 -22.61 -1.64
N TYR A 21 -3.77 -21.52 -2.39
CA TYR A 21 -4.69 -21.46 -3.53
C TYR A 21 -3.94 -21.47 -4.87
N GLY A 22 -2.64 -21.79 -4.90
CA GLY A 22 -1.84 -21.79 -6.13
C GLY A 22 -1.60 -20.39 -6.73
N VAL A 23 -1.77 -19.34 -5.93
CA VAL A 23 -1.60 -17.94 -6.36
C VAL A 23 -0.27 -17.40 -5.88
N ALA A 24 0.48 -16.75 -6.78
CA ALA A 24 1.69 -16.02 -6.42
C ALA A 24 1.34 -14.62 -5.88
N TYR A 25 1.70 -14.35 -4.62
CA TYR A 25 1.54 -13.03 -4.03
C TYR A 25 2.78 -12.17 -4.30
N SER A 26 2.57 -10.92 -4.72
CA SER A 26 3.62 -9.92 -4.85
C SER A 26 3.23 -8.59 -4.21
N ALA A 27 4.22 -7.84 -3.77
CA ALA A 27 4.06 -6.50 -3.19
C ALA A 27 4.90 -5.49 -3.98
N PRO A 28 4.44 -5.01 -5.15
CA PRO A 28 5.26 -4.20 -6.07
C PRO A 28 5.88 -2.96 -5.44
N LEU A 29 5.17 -2.29 -4.52
CA LEU A 29 5.68 -1.10 -3.82
C LEU A 29 6.83 -1.38 -2.83
N LEU A 30 7.15 -2.66 -2.59
CA LEU A 30 8.33 -3.08 -1.83
C LEU A 30 9.52 -3.46 -2.73
N ASP A 31 9.43 -3.22 -4.04
CA ASP A 31 10.60 -3.30 -4.91
C ASP A 31 11.68 -2.35 -4.39
N ARG A 32 12.91 -2.85 -4.30
CA ARG A 32 14.05 -2.12 -3.75
C ARG A 32 14.25 -0.76 -4.43
N ARG A 33 14.06 -0.68 -5.75
CA ARG A 33 14.23 0.56 -6.51
C ARG A 33 13.22 1.62 -6.12
N ILE A 34 11.98 1.20 -5.86
CA ILE A 34 10.89 2.08 -5.42
C ILE A 34 11.17 2.55 -3.98
N VAL A 35 11.55 1.62 -3.10
CA VAL A 35 11.85 1.95 -1.71
C VAL A 35 13.02 2.93 -1.61
N ASP A 36 14.12 2.66 -2.33
CA ASP A 36 15.29 3.54 -2.37
C ASP A 36 14.93 4.93 -2.91
N PHE A 37 14.14 5.00 -4.00
CA PHE A 37 13.64 6.27 -4.53
C PHE A 37 12.81 7.04 -3.51
N ILE A 38 11.82 6.39 -2.89
CA ILE A 38 10.92 7.05 -1.92
C ILE A 38 11.69 7.53 -0.69
N LEU A 39 12.64 6.74 -0.18
CA LEU A 39 13.47 7.12 0.96
C LEU A 39 14.46 8.26 0.65
N SER A 40 14.76 8.49 -0.63
CA SER A 40 15.59 9.62 -1.06
C SER A 40 14.85 10.96 -1.12
N LEU A 41 13.51 10.95 -1.05
CA LEU A 41 12.70 12.16 -1.16
C LEU A 41 12.67 12.96 0.16
N PRO A 42 12.68 14.31 0.10
CA PRO A 42 12.43 15.14 1.28
C PRO A 42 11.06 14.84 1.90
N LEU A 43 10.99 14.84 3.24
CA LEU A 43 9.79 14.43 3.99
C LEU A 43 8.58 15.32 3.68
N GLU A 44 8.82 16.60 3.39
CA GLU A 44 7.82 17.60 3.06
C GLU A 44 7.04 17.22 1.78
N ARG A 45 7.62 16.37 0.92
CA ARG A 45 6.94 15.88 -0.29
C ARG A 45 5.86 14.84 -0.01
N PHE A 46 5.83 14.24 1.18
CA PHE A 46 4.87 13.18 1.52
C PHE A 46 3.49 13.71 1.94
N VAL A 47 3.44 14.95 2.43
CA VAL A 47 2.23 15.62 2.90
C VAL A 47 2.15 16.99 2.24
N ALA A 48 1.26 17.13 1.27
CA ALA A 48 1.03 18.38 0.54
C ALA A 48 -0.43 18.45 0.08
N ASP A 49 -0.94 19.66 -0.14
CA ASP A 49 -2.32 19.91 -0.64
C ASP A 49 -3.42 19.22 0.19
N GLY A 50 -3.19 19.03 1.50
CA GLY A 50 -4.13 18.34 2.39
C GLY A 50 -4.14 16.81 2.26
N PHE A 51 -3.25 16.22 1.47
CA PHE A 51 -3.16 14.78 1.27
C PHE A 51 -1.87 14.18 1.82
N VAL A 52 -1.98 12.99 2.38
CA VAL A 52 -0.85 12.09 2.66
C VAL A 52 -0.53 11.24 1.43
N ARG A 53 0.71 10.73 1.37
CA ARG A 53 1.23 9.85 0.29
C ARG A 53 1.25 10.55 -1.07
N GLN A 54 1.57 11.84 -1.05
CA GLN A 54 1.57 12.68 -2.25
C GLN A 54 2.43 12.16 -3.40
N PRO A 55 3.64 11.58 -3.20
CA PRO A 55 4.43 11.08 -4.31
C PRO A 55 3.68 10.02 -5.13
N TYR A 56 2.94 9.13 -4.46
CA TYR A 56 2.09 8.14 -5.11
C TYR A 56 0.91 8.78 -5.83
N ARG A 57 0.23 9.74 -5.19
CA ARG A 57 -0.93 10.42 -5.78
C ARG A 57 -0.57 11.26 -6.99
N ALA A 58 0.58 11.93 -6.96
CA ALA A 58 1.11 12.70 -8.08
C ALA A 58 1.46 11.76 -9.25
N ALA A 59 2.16 10.66 -8.98
CA ALA A 59 2.53 9.67 -9.99
C ALA A 59 1.33 9.01 -10.69
N MET A 60 0.17 8.95 -10.03
CA MET A 60 -1.05 8.36 -10.57
C MET A 60 -1.97 9.34 -11.32
N THR A 61 -1.55 10.60 -11.48
CA THR A 61 -2.33 11.61 -12.23
C THR A 61 -2.52 11.17 -13.68
N GLY A 62 -3.76 11.16 -14.16
CA GLY A 62 -4.10 10.69 -15.51
C GLY A 62 -4.09 9.16 -15.70
N ILE A 63 -3.67 8.39 -14.68
CA ILE A 63 -3.75 6.91 -14.67
C ILE A 63 -5.01 6.46 -13.90
N LEU A 64 -5.26 7.06 -12.74
CA LEU A 64 -6.46 6.78 -11.94
C LEU A 64 -7.54 7.84 -12.19
N PRO A 65 -8.83 7.48 -12.11
CA PRO A 65 -9.90 8.47 -12.03
C PRO A 65 -9.66 9.42 -10.86
N GLU A 66 -9.85 10.72 -11.08
CA GLU A 66 -9.52 11.74 -10.08
C GLU A 66 -10.20 11.50 -8.73
N MET A 67 -11.47 11.07 -8.72
CA MET A 67 -12.19 10.75 -7.47
C MET A 67 -11.53 9.62 -6.66
N ILE A 68 -10.85 8.67 -7.31
CA ILE A 68 -10.13 7.59 -6.65
C ILE A 68 -8.76 8.09 -6.19
N ARG A 69 -8.09 8.88 -7.04
CA ARG A 69 -6.76 9.44 -6.76
C ARG A 69 -6.75 10.42 -5.59
N THR A 70 -7.82 11.18 -5.37
CA THR A 70 -7.95 12.17 -4.29
C THR A 70 -8.79 11.68 -3.11
N ARG A 71 -9.14 10.39 -3.07
CA ARG A 71 -9.89 9.83 -1.95
C ARG A 71 -9.12 9.95 -0.63
N THR A 72 -9.79 10.45 0.41
CA THR A 72 -9.23 10.67 1.76
C THR A 72 -9.49 9.51 2.71
N ASP A 73 -10.54 8.73 2.47
CA ASP A 73 -10.86 7.55 3.28
C ASP A 73 -10.02 6.32 2.86
N LYS A 74 -9.81 5.47 3.85
CA LYS A 74 -9.12 4.19 3.70
C LYS A 74 -10.11 3.06 3.99
N SER A 75 -10.83 2.62 2.97
CA SER A 75 -11.53 1.33 3.03
C SER A 75 -10.52 0.18 3.10
N ALA A 76 -10.78 -0.83 3.92
CA ALA A 76 -9.96 -2.03 3.87
C ALA A 76 -10.23 -2.78 2.54
N PRO A 77 -9.21 -3.36 1.91
CA PRO A 77 -9.33 -3.99 0.59
C PRO A 77 -9.94 -5.40 0.67
N THR A 78 -10.57 -5.76 1.80
CA THR A 78 -11.10 -7.10 2.05
C THR A 78 -12.62 -7.04 2.19
N PRO A 79 -13.35 -8.02 1.62
CA PRO A 79 -14.82 -8.01 1.63
C PRO A 79 -15.40 -7.94 3.05
N ASP A 80 -14.78 -8.57 4.03
CA ASP A 80 -15.13 -8.54 5.45
C ASP A 80 -15.25 -7.11 6.00
N ALA A 81 -14.29 -6.25 5.66
CA ALA A 81 -14.31 -4.85 6.09
C ALA A 81 -15.36 -4.00 5.35
N MET A 82 -15.81 -4.43 4.16
CA MET A 82 -16.92 -3.78 3.45
C MET A 82 -18.28 -4.27 3.93
N LEU A 83 -18.35 -5.51 4.42
CA LEU A 83 -19.57 -6.18 4.90
C LEU A 83 -19.87 -5.94 6.39
N ASN A 84 -18.99 -5.22 7.10
CA ASN A 84 -19.13 -4.88 8.52
C ASN A 84 -19.39 -6.10 9.42
N LEU A 85 -18.78 -7.22 9.08
CA LEU A 85 -18.81 -8.45 9.87
C LEU A 85 -17.75 -8.32 10.98
N ALA A 86 -18.10 -7.57 12.02
CA ALA A 86 -17.34 -7.49 13.26
C ALA A 86 -17.61 -8.70 14.17
#